data_AF-A0A504LBY1-F1
#
_entry.id   AF-A0A504LBY1-F1
#
_cell.length_a   1.000
_cell.length_b   1.000
_cell.length_c   1.000
_cell.angle_alpha   90.00
_cell.angle_beta   90.00
_cell.angle_gamma   90.00
#
_symmetry.space_group_name_H-M   'P 1'
#
loop_
_entity.id
_entity.type
_entity.pdbx_description
1 polymer ?
#
loop_
_entity_poly.entity_id
_entity_poly.type
_entity_poly.pdbx_seq_one_letter_code
_entity_poly.pdbx_strand_id
1 'polypeptide(L)'
;MTLHSLQALHNVLDHGPEDVASRAQAEADLAAHQARWDAAAQEIGYSATLRAEREAADRAEDLLEALSETPAISLAGVAAKLDAVLTEGRSSEDDAEFPWPQIRSALNDVIQIGQVPGYMRPNWPATSKVGCAICVSDRAEGSTS
;
A
#
# COMPACT_ATOMS: atom_id res chain seq x y z
N MET A 1 -17.04 8.80 0.69
CA MET A 1 -17.32 10.24 0.47
C MET A 1 -17.26 10.52 -1.02
N THR A 2 -18.09 11.41 -1.56
CA THR A 2 -18.05 11.77 -2.98
C THR A 2 -17.04 12.89 -3.24
N LEU A 3 -15.96 12.57 -3.95
CA LEU A 3 -15.12 13.58 -4.59
C LEU A 3 -15.87 14.15 -5.80
N HIS A 4 -16.55 15.26 -5.60
CA HIS A 4 -17.22 15.97 -6.69
C HIS A 4 -16.17 16.62 -7.58
N SER A 5 -16.12 16.23 -8.86
CA SER A 5 -15.33 16.91 -9.88
C SER A 5 -15.69 18.40 -9.92
N LEU A 6 -14.73 19.28 -10.24
CA LEU A 6 -14.97 20.70 -10.48
C LEU A 6 -16.13 20.95 -11.46
N GLN A 7 -16.24 20.11 -12.49
CA GLN A 7 -17.33 20.15 -13.47
C GLN A 7 -18.70 19.82 -12.87
N ALA A 8 -18.76 18.97 -11.82
CA ALA A 8 -19.98 18.68 -11.09
C ALA A 8 -20.38 19.81 -10.14
N LEU A 9 -19.41 20.52 -9.55
CA LEU A 9 -19.67 21.72 -8.74
C LEU A 9 -20.23 22.86 -9.60
N HIS A 10 -19.58 23.15 -10.74
CA HIS A 10 -20.01 24.24 -11.62
C HIS A 10 -21.41 24.01 -12.22
N ASN A 11 -21.83 22.75 -12.43
CA ASN A 11 -23.20 22.40 -12.85
C ASN A 11 -24.27 22.59 -11.75
N VAL A 12 -23.88 22.64 -10.47
CA VAL A 12 -24.80 22.85 -9.33
C VAL A 12 -24.95 24.34 -8.99
N LEU A 13 -24.00 25.17 -9.43
CA LEU A 13 -23.91 26.59 -9.05
C LEU A 13 -24.54 27.57 -10.05
N ASP A 14 -24.87 27.14 -11.27
CA ASP A 14 -25.31 27.99 -12.41
C ASP A 14 -26.67 28.70 -12.19
N HIS A 15 -26.70 29.67 -11.28
CA HIS A 15 -27.89 30.34 -10.74
C HIS A 15 -27.73 31.88 -10.71
N GLY A 16 -27.26 32.47 -11.81
CA GLY A 16 -27.33 33.93 -12.05
C GLY A 16 -26.01 34.69 -11.87
N PRO A 17 -25.98 36.02 -12.12
CA PRO A 17 -24.74 36.79 -12.24
C PRO A 17 -23.93 36.93 -10.94
N GLU A 18 -24.57 36.76 -9.78
CA GLU A 18 -23.88 36.69 -8.46
C GLU A 18 -23.01 35.42 -8.34
N ASP A 19 -23.33 34.32 -9.05
CA ASP A 19 -22.54 33.10 -9.06
C ASP A 19 -21.15 33.36 -9.66
N VAL A 20 -21.09 34.03 -10.82
CA VAL A 20 -19.85 34.18 -11.60
C VAL A 20 -18.70 34.77 -10.77
N ALA A 21 -18.96 35.78 -9.95
CA ALA A 21 -17.97 36.37 -9.06
C ALA A 21 -17.63 35.46 -7.86
N SER A 22 -18.64 34.88 -7.21
CA SER A 22 -18.50 33.97 -6.07
C SER A 22 -17.69 32.72 -6.43
N ARG A 23 -17.88 32.24 -7.65
CA ARG A 23 -17.31 31.01 -8.21
C ARG A 23 -15.92 31.24 -8.79
N ALA A 24 -15.65 32.40 -9.40
CA ALA A 24 -14.29 32.82 -9.71
C ALA A 24 -13.41 32.95 -8.45
N GLN A 25 -13.98 33.44 -7.34
CA GLN A 25 -13.31 33.46 -6.04
C GLN A 25 -13.06 32.03 -5.52
N ALA A 26 -14.06 31.14 -5.59
CA ALA A 26 -13.89 29.74 -5.16
C ALA A 26 -12.86 28.96 -6.00
N GLU A 27 -12.80 29.20 -7.32
CA GLU A 27 -11.79 28.64 -8.22
C GLU A 27 -10.38 29.18 -7.89
N ALA A 28 -10.25 30.47 -7.54
CA ALA A 28 -9.00 31.07 -7.09
C ALA A 28 -8.54 30.54 -5.71
N ASP A 29 -9.45 30.39 -4.75
CA ASP A 29 -9.15 29.84 -3.41
C ASP A 29 -8.73 28.37 -3.49
N LEU A 30 -9.35 27.59 -4.37
CA LEU A 30 -8.95 26.21 -4.66
C LEU A 30 -7.57 26.16 -5.33
N ALA A 31 -7.30 27.02 -6.32
CA ALA A 31 -5.98 27.09 -6.96
C ALA A 31 -4.88 27.47 -5.95
N ALA A 32 -5.17 28.42 -5.05
CA ALA A 32 -4.26 28.78 -3.95
C ALA A 32 -4.08 27.63 -2.93
N HIS A 33 -5.10 26.78 -2.73
CA HIS A 33 -5.00 25.58 -1.90
C HIS A 33 -4.13 24.51 -2.55
N GLN A 34 -4.34 24.25 -3.85
CA GLN A 34 -3.56 23.31 -4.64
C GLN A 34 -2.08 23.71 -4.69
N ALA A 35 -1.77 24.99 -4.94
CA ALA A 35 -0.40 25.49 -4.94
C ALA A 35 0.33 25.29 -3.60
N ARG A 36 -0.38 25.37 -2.46
CA ARG A 36 0.20 25.04 -1.14
C ARG A 36 0.41 23.55 -0.95
N TRP A 37 -0.49 22.70 -1.45
CA TRP A 37 -0.32 21.25 -1.44
C TRP A 37 0.85 20.82 -2.34
N ASP A 38 0.95 21.35 -3.55
CA ASP A 38 2.02 21.02 -4.49
C ASP A 38 3.40 21.45 -3.97
N ALA A 39 3.48 22.59 -3.27
CA ALA A 39 4.69 23.03 -2.60
C ALA A 39 5.10 22.08 -1.46
N ALA A 40 4.17 21.77 -0.54
CA ALA A 40 4.43 20.85 0.56
C ALA A 40 4.74 19.41 0.09
N ALA A 41 4.06 18.95 -0.97
CA ALA A 41 4.31 17.65 -1.60
C ALA A 41 5.68 17.57 -2.27
N GLN A 42 6.19 18.68 -2.82
CA GLN A 42 7.57 18.76 -3.30
C GLN A 42 8.58 18.80 -2.15
N GLU A 43 8.32 19.58 -1.11
CA GLU A 43 9.18 19.69 0.08
C GLU A 43 9.41 18.35 0.78
N ILE A 44 8.36 17.55 0.97
CA ILE A 44 8.46 16.21 1.58
C ILE A 44 8.74 15.08 0.57
N GLY A 45 8.96 15.41 -0.71
CA GLY A 45 9.21 14.43 -1.78
C GLY A 45 8.02 13.49 -2.09
N TYR A 46 6.81 13.82 -1.63
CA TYR A 46 5.61 12.96 -1.68
C TYR A 46 5.37 12.33 -3.05
N SER A 47 5.42 13.12 -4.12
CA SER A 47 5.16 12.65 -5.49
C SER A 47 6.23 11.70 -6.04
N ALA A 48 7.42 11.67 -5.46
CA ALA A 48 8.46 10.68 -5.77
C ALA A 48 8.26 9.41 -4.94
N THR A 49 8.01 9.55 -3.64
CA THR A 49 7.71 8.43 -2.73
C THR A 49 6.46 7.65 -3.18
N LEU A 50 5.38 8.34 -3.54
CA LEU A 50 4.14 7.75 -4.07
C LEU A 50 4.33 7.08 -5.43
N ARG A 51 5.35 7.47 -6.21
CA ARG A 51 5.70 6.73 -7.44
C ARG A 51 6.45 5.45 -7.08
N ALA A 52 7.46 5.54 -6.22
CA ALA A 52 8.26 4.39 -5.79
C ALA A 52 7.45 3.33 -5.01
N GLU A 53 6.40 3.76 -4.30
CA GLU A 53 5.44 2.88 -3.61
C GLU A 53 4.57 2.12 -4.62
N ARG A 54 3.97 2.79 -5.62
CA ARG A 54 3.26 2.11 -6.73
C ARG A 54 4.18 1.18 -7.52
N GLU A 55 5.36 1.65 -7.91
CA GLU A 55 6.39 0.84 -8.56
C GLU A 55 6.91 -0.31 -7.66
N ALA A 56 6.53 -0.38 -6.37
CA ALA A 56 6.75 -1.54 -5.50
C ALA A 56 5.53 -2.44 -5.40
N ALA A 57 4.32 -1.87 -5.30
CA ALA A 57 3.05 -2.61 -5.31
C ALA A 57 2.83 -3.36 -6.65
N ASP A 58 3.05 -2.70 -7.79
CA ASP A 58 2.95 -3.32 -9.13
C ASP A 58 3.85 -4.58 -9.21
N ARG A 59 5.08 -4.48 -8.69
CA ARG A 59 6.03 -5.61 -8.64
C ARG A 59 5.71 -6.66 -7.58
N ALA A 60 4.94 -6.32 -6.54
CA ALA A 60 4.45 -7.28 -5.57
C ALA A 60 3.28 -8.09 -6.16
N GLU A 61 2.40 -7.44 -6.94
CA GLU A 61 1.33 -8.08 -7.71
C GLU A 61 1.89 -9.04 -8.77
N ASP A 62 2.85 -8.59 -9.60
CA ASP A 62 3.60 -9.44 -10.55
C ASP A 62 4.17 -10.72 -9.88
N LEU A 63 4.80 -10.55 -8.71
CA LEU A 63 5.42 -11.65 -7.96
C LEU A 63 4.38 -12.57 -7.31
N LEU A 64 3.23 -12.05 -6.89
CA LEU A 64 2.13 -12.86 -6.36
C LEU A 64 1.42 -13.65 -7.46
N GLU A 65 1.23 -13.09 -8.66
CA GLU A 65 0.67 -13.82 -9.80
C GLU A 65 1.60 -14.99 -10.17
N ALA A 66 2.89 -14.71 -10.40
CA ALA A 66 3.89 -15.75 -10.71
C ALA A 66 4.04 -16.80 -9.60
N LEU A 67 3.95 -16.38 -8.32
CA LEU A 67 3.91 -17.30 -7.18
C LEU A 67 2.62 -18.12 -7.14
N SER A 68 1.48 -17.56 -7.58
CA SER A 68 0.19 -18.28 -7.64
C SER A 68 0.22 -19.38 -8.69
N GLU A 69 0.79 -19.12 -9.87
CA GLU A 69 0.94 -20.10 -10.95
C GLU A 69 1.92 -21.22 -10.61
N THR A 70 3.07 -20.88 -10.01
CA THR A 70 4.17 -21.83 -9.72
C THR A 70 3.71 -22.99 -8.81
N PRO A 71 3.67 -24.26 -9.26
CA PRO A 71 3.12 -25.35 -8.45
C PRO A 71 3.93 -25.62 -7.17
N ALA A 72 3.25 -25.67 -6.03
CA ALA A 72 3.90 -25.94 -4.74
C ALA A 72 4.22 -27.43 -4.57
N ILE A 73 5.50 -27.78 -4.65
CA ILE A 73 5.99 -29.17 -4.51
C ILE A 73 6.18 -29.64 -3.05
N SER A 74 5.78 -28.84 -2.06
CA SER A 74 5.88 -29.18 -0.63
C SER A 74 4.92 -28.36 0.23
N LEU A 75 4.62 -28.83 1.45
CA LEU A 75 3.82 -28.08 2.43
C LEU A 75 4.48 -26.73 2.81
N ALA A 76 5.81 -26.64 2.83
CA ALA A 76 6.52 -25.39 3.03
C ALA A 76 6.26 -24.39 1.87
N GLY A 77 6.16 -24.88 0.64
CA GLY A 77 5.74 -24.07 -0.51
C GLY A 77 4.29 -23.59 -0.42
N VAL A 78 3.37 -24.45 0.05
CA VAL A 78 1.96 -24.07 0.30
C VAL A 78 1.88 -23.01 1.41
N ALA A 79 2.61 -23.19 2.51
CA ALA A 79 2.69 -22.21 3.59
C ALA A 79 3.21 -20.86 3.07
N ALA A 80 4.29 -20.85 2.28
CA ALA A 80 4.84 -19.63 1.71
C ALA A 80 3.86 -18.88 0.79
N LYS A 81 2.99 -19.59 0.03
CA LYS A 81 1.92 -18.92 -0.75
C LYS A 81 0.90 -18.24 0.15
N LEU A 82 0.44 -18.92 1.21
CA LEU A 82 -0.56 -18.38 2.14
C LEU A 82 0.02 -17.21 2.96
N ASP A 83 1.29 -17.29 3.35
CA ASP A 83 2.03 -16.24 4.06
C ASP A 83 2.24 -14.99 3.18
N ALA A 84 2.55 -15.15 1.89
CA ALA A 84 2.66 -14.05 0.94
C ALA A 84 1.30 -13.33 0.72
N VAL A 85 0.21 -14.10 0.54
CA VAL A 85 -1.16 -13.55 0.44
C VAL A 85 -1.57 -12.80 1.71
N LEU A 86 -1.15 -13.27 2.88
CA LEU A 86 -1.37 -12.56 4.15
C LEU A 86 -0.45 -11.34 4.32
N THR A 87 0.73 -11.31 3.70
CA THR A 87 1.66 -10.17 3.81
C THR A 87 1.14 -8.98 2.99
N GLU A 88 0.71 -9.22 1.75
CA GLU A 88 0.29 -8.14 0.84
C GLU A 88 -1.20 -7.80 0.95
N GLY A 89 -2.08 -8.80 1.09
CA GLY A 89 -3.52 -8.61 0.91
C GLY A 89 -4.26 -7.95 2.08
N ARG A 90 -3.68 -7.91 3.28
CA ARG A 90 -4.34 -7.41 4.50
C ARG A 90 -4.16 -5.90 4.68
N SER A 91 -5.23 -5.22 5.12
CA SER A 91 -5.16 -3.81 5.53
C SER A 91 -4.36 -3.60 6.83
N SER A 92 -4.26 -4.64 7.66
CA SER A 92 -3.64 -4.60 8.99
C SER A 92 -3.24 -5.99 9.49
N GLU A 93 -2.31 -6.07 10.45
CA GLU A 93 -1.77 -7.36 10.92
C GLU A 93 -2.82 -8.26 11.60
N ASP A 94 -3.79 -7.68 12.31
CA ASP A 94 -4.88 -8.42 12.97
C ASP A 94 -6.21 -8.37 12.22
N ASP A 95 -6.19 -8.05 10.92
CA ASP A 95 -7.40 -7.90 10.09
C ASP A 95 -8.35 -9.11 10.22
N ALA A 96 -9.55 -8.83 10.75
CA ALA A 96 -10.56 -9.82 11.12
C ALA A 96 -11.67 -9.96 10.08
N GLU A 97 -11.64 -9.17 9.00
CA GLU A 97 -12.58 -9.30 7.89
C GLU A 97 -12.35 -10.62 7.12
N PHE A 98 -13.42 -11.17 6.54
CA PHE A 98 -13.31 -12.33 5.67
C PHE A 98 -12.51 -11.96 4.42
N PRO A 99 -11.50 -12.76 3.98
CA PRO A 99 -11.22 -14.15 4.36
C PRO A 99 -10.04 -14.34 5.35
N TRP A 100 -9.53 -13.28 5.96
CA TRP A 100 -8.23 -13.32 6.65
C TRP A 100 -8.15 -14.27 7.86
N PRO A 101 -9.18 -14.43 8.72
CA PRO A 101 -9.17 -15.46 9.75
C PRO A 101 -9.07 -16.89 9.20
N GLN A 102 -9.73 -17.16 8.07
CA GLN A 102 -9.75 -18.49 7.45
C GLN A 102 -8.39 -18.83 6.82
N ILE A 103 -7.77 -17.87 6.13
CA ILE A 103 -6.42 -18.05 5.55
C ILE A 103 -5.38 -18.25 6.66
N ARG A 104 -5.46 -17.48 7.76
CA ARG A 104 -4.59 -17.66 8.94
C ARG A 104 -4.77 -19.04 9.61
N SER A 105 -6.00 -19.56 9.70
CA SER A 105 -6.23 -20.93 10.19
C SER A 105 -5.56 -21.96 9.28
N ALA A 106 -5.82 -21.89 7.96
CA ALA A 106 -5.27 -22.84 7.00
C ALA A 106 -3.73 -22.83 6.96
N LEU A 107 -3.09 -21.66 7.11
CA LEU A 107 -1.64 -21.55 7.24
C LEU A 107 -1.13 -22.26 8.51
N ASN A 108 -1.76 -22.05 9.66
CA ASN A 108 -1.41 -22.74 10.91
C ASN A 108 -1.57 -24.27 10.78
N ASP A 109 -2.66 -24.74 10.16
CA ASP A 109 -2.90 -26.17 9.92
C ASP A 109 -1.80 -26.79 9.02
N VAL A 110 -1.44 -26.11 7.92
CA VAL A 110 -0.36 -26.55 7.00
C VAL A 110 0.99 -26.57 7.71
N ILE A 111 1.30 -25.56 8.54
CA ILE A 111 2.53 -25.51 9.34
C ILE A 111 2.56 -26.67 10.35
N GLN A 112 1.46 -26.89 11.09
CA GLN A 112 1.38 -27.95 12.09
C GLN A 112 1.55 -29.34 11.45
N ILE A 113 0.88 -29.60 10.32
CA ILE A 113 1.02 -30.86 9.57
C ILE A 113 2.45 -31.03 9.06
N GLY A 114 3.07 -29.97 8.51
CA GLY A 114 4.46 -29.98 8.06
C GLY A 114 5.51 -30.15 9.17
N GLN A 115 5.14 -29.92 10.43
CA GLN A 115 5.99 -30.13 11.60
C GLN A 115 5.88 -31.53 12.21
N VAL A 116 4.89 -32.36 11.83
CA VAL A 116 4.73 -33.72 12.36
C VAL A 116 5.94 -34.59 11.97
N PRO A 117 6.73 -35.13 12.93
CA PRO A 117 7.94 -35.87 12.64
C PRO A 117 7.64 -37.29 12.13
N GLY A 118 7.30 -37.41 10.85
CA GLY A 118 7.12 -38.67 10.14
C GLY A 118 8.04 -38.80 8.93
N TYR A 119 7.91 -37.90 7.95
CA TYR A 119 8.57 -38.03 6.65
C TYR A 119 9.14 -36.69 6.15
N MET A 120 10.46 -36.54 6.29
CA MET A 120 11.34 -35.55 5.62
C MET A 120 11.10 -34.05 5.92
N ARG A 121 12.05 -33.44 6.67
CA ARG A 121 12.09 -31.98 6.92
C ARG A 121 12.63 -31.22 5.71
N PRO A 122 12.11 -30.01 5.45
CA PRO A 122 12.93 -28.90 4.96
C PRO A 122 13.26 -27.87 6.05
N ASN A 123 14.23 -27.01 5.74
CA ASN A 123 14.55 -25.78 6.47
C ASN A 123 13.30 -24.85 6.56
N TRP A 124 12.84 -24.54 7.77
CA TRP A 124 11.93 -23.42 8.01
C TRP A 124 12.77 -22.17 8.30
N PRO A 125 12.81 -21.16 7.42
CA PRO A 125 13.40 -19.88 7.79
C PRO A 125 12.55 -19.27 8.89
N ALA A 126 13.16 -18.97 10.05
CA ALA A 126 12.49 -18.16 11.06
C ALA A 126 12.02 -16.86 10.40
N THR A 127 10.74 -16.53 10.52
CA THR A 127 10.10 -15.47 9.72
C THR A 127 10.87 -14.16 9.89
N SER A 128 11.51 -13.75 8.81
CA SER A 128 12.33 -12.54 8.81
C SER A 128 11.43 -11.37 9.13
N LYS A 129 11.71 -10.67 10.23
CA LYS A 129 11.26 -9.28 10.40
C LYS A 129 11.92 -8.45 9.32
N VAL A 130 11.28 -8.39 8.14
CA VAL A 130 11.48 -7.33 7.17
C VAL A 130 10.81 -6.08 7.74
N GLY A 131 11.41 -5.55 8.82
CA GLY A 131 11.09 -4.20 9.25
C GLY A 131 11.41 -3.26 8.09
N CYS A 132 10.46 -2.42 7.71
CA CYS A 132 10.59 -1.53 6.57
C CYS A 132 11.77 -0.56 6.76
N ALA A 133 12.93 -0.96 6.24
CA ALA A 133 14.20 -0.26 6.42
C ALA A 133 14.46 0.69 5.25
N ILE A 134 13.51 1.59 4.96
CA ILE A 134 13.75 2.76 4.10
C ILE A 134 14.59 3.77 4.91
N CYS A 135 15.83 3.39 5.18
CA CYS A 135 16.83 4.21 5.84
C CYS A 135 17.49 5.12 4.82
N VAL A 136 16.78 6.17 4.37
CA VAL A 136 17.41 7.29 3.66
C VAL A 136 18.31 8.03 4.64
N SER A 137 19.53 7.55 4.75
CA SER A 137 20.64 8.31 5.32
C SER A 137 21.25 9.14 4.21
N ASP A 138 21.10 10.45 4.28
CA ASP A 138 22.21 11.31 3.90
C ASP A 138 22.36 12.43 4.93
N ARG A 139 23.62 12.83 5.17
CA ARG A 139 24.02 13.80 6.19
C ARG A 139 25.04 14.76 5.58
N ALA A 140 24.54 15.85 5.01
CA ALA A 140 25.36 17.00 4.70
C ALA A 140 25.61 17.84 5.97
N GLU A 141 26.75 17.62 6.64
CA GLU A 141 27.21 18.49 7.72
C GLU A 141 27.69 19.84 7.14
N GLY A 142 27.15 20.96 7.65
CA GLY A 142 27.44 22.32 7.18
C GLY A 142 27.62 23.29 8.35
N SER A 143 28.78 23.23 9.00
CA SER A 143 29.06 23.93 10.25
C SER A 143 29.46 25.40 10.07
N THR A 144 29.13 26.21 11.10
CA THR A 144 29.74 27.52 11.46
C THR A 144 29.53 28.69 10.48
N SER A 145 29.47 29.96 10.95
CA SER A 145 29.67 30.50 12.31
C SER A 145 28.68 31.62 12.64
#